data_AF-A0A358DQG0-F1
#
_entry.id   AF-A0A358DQG0-F1
#
_cell.length_a   1.000
_cell.length_b   1.000
_cell.length_c   1.000
_cell.angle_alpha   90.00
_cell.angle_beta   90.00
_cell.angle_gamma   90.00
#
_symmetry.space_group_name_H-M   'P 1'
#
loop_
_entity.id
_entity.type
_entity.pdbx_description
1 polymer ?
#
loop_
_entity_poly.entity_id
_entity_poly.type
_entity_poly.pdbx_seq_one_letter_code
_entity_poly.pdbx_strand_id
1 'polypeptide(L)'
;AAMVDYLNSTKYQHILTIEDPIEFAFRDKSATILQREVGMDTKSFAKALRSALRQDPDVILIGEMRDLETIKIALTAAETGHLV
;
A
#
# COMPACT_ATOMS: atom_id res chain seq x y z
N ALA A 1 6.04 -5.07 8.84
CA ALA A 1 6.04 -6.45 8.33
C ALA A 1 4.98 -7.38 8.93
N ALA A 2 4.96 -7.61 10.25
CA ALA A 2 4.12 -8.67 10.85
C ALA A 2 2.61 -8.51 10.63
N MET A 3 2.08 -7.28 10.68
CA MET A 3 0.64 -7.04 10.42
C MET A 3 0.24 -7.36 8.98
N VAL A 4 1.09 -6.99 8.01
CA VAL A 4 0.89 -7.33 6.59
C VAL A 4 0.91 -8.85 6.40
N ASP A 5 1.88 -9.54 7.00
CA ASP A 5 1.94 -11.01 6.90
C ASP A 5 0.74 -11.71 7.55
N TYR A 6 0.25 -11.16 8.67
CA TYR A 6 -0.96 -11.64 9.32
C TYR A 6 -2.18 -11.47 8.41
N LEU A 7 -2.39 -10.28 7.83
CA LEU A 7 -3.48 -10.05 6.87
C LEU A 7 -3.36 -10.98 5.66
N ASN A 8 -2.15 -11.11 5.12
CA ASN A 8 -1.86 -12.02 4.00
C ASN A 8 -2.23 -13.49 4.30
N SER A 9 -2.07 -13.90 5.54
CA SER A 9 -2.33 -15.29 5.96
C SER A 9 -3.78 -15.51 6.41
N THR A 10 -4.58 -14.46 6.61
CA THR A 10 -5.90 -14.57 7.24
C THR A 10 -7.05 -13.95 6.45
N LYS A 11 -6.75 -13.15 5.41
CA LYS A 11 -7.75 -12.41 4.62
C LYS A 11 -7.55 -12.67 3.13
N TYR A 12 -8.67 -12.79 2.40
CA TYR A 12 -8.68 -12.81 0.93
C TYR A 12 -8.88 -11.39 0.44
N GLN A 13 -7.80 -10.61 0.49
CA GLN A 13 -7.80 -9.18 0.21
C GLN A 13 -6.70 -8.83 -0.80
N HIS A 14 -6.82 -7.67 -1.42
CA HIS A 14 -5.75 -7.06 -2.20
C HIS A 14 -4.98 -6.07 -1.32
N ILE A 15 -3.72 -6.40 -1.02
CA ILE A 15 -2.83 -5.56 -0.22
C ILE A 15 -1.83 -4.90 -1.16
N LEU A 16 -1.77 -3.57 -1.13
CA LEU A 16 -0.80 -2.79 -1.89
C LEU A 16 0.16 -2.10 -0.93
N THR A 17 1.46 -2.21 -1.17
CA THR A 17 2.49 -1.51 -0.38
C THR A 17 3.25 -0.51 -1.25
N ILE A 18 3.56 0.64 -0.69
CA ILE A 18 4.37 1.69 -1.32
C ILE A 18 5.52 2.01 -0.36
N GLU A 19 6.75 1.70 -0.77
CA GLU A 19 7.94 1.71 0.10
C GLU A 19 9.14 2.40 -0.61
N ASP A 20 10.17 2.79 0.14
CA ASP A 20 11.39 3.43 -0.37
C ASP A 20 12.59 3.15 0.56
N PRO A 21 13.37 2.06 0.35
CA PRO A 21 13.09 0.92 -0.54
C PRO A 21 12.16 -0.13 0.11
N ILE A 22 11.84 -1.21 -0.60
CA ILE A 22 11.11 -2.34 -0.02
C ILE A 22 11.98 -3.05 1.04
N GLU A 23 11.48 -3.14 2.27
CA GLU A 23 12.24 -3.76 3.38
C GLU A 23 12.03 -5.28 3.45
N PHE A 24 10.79 -5.74 3.18
CA PHE A 24 10.40 -7.14 3.29
C PHE A 24 9.65 -7.56 2.03
N ALA A 25 10.19 -8.55 1.32
CA ALA A 25 9.48 -9.16 0.20
C ALA A 25 8.46 -10.18 0.71
N PHE A 26 7.18 -9.93 0.44
CA PHE A 26 6.10 -10.86 0.72
C PHE A 26 5.77 -11.68 -0.53
N ARG A 27 5.34 -12.92 -0.31
CA ARG A 27 4.72 -13.74 -1.35
C ARG A 27 3.23 -13.82 -1.06
N ASP A 28 2.44 -13.91 -2.11
CA ASP A 28 1.01 -14.15 -2.02
C ASP A 28 0.73 -15.43 -1.20
N LYS A 29 -0.25 -15.34 -0.30
CA LYS A 29 -0.77 -16.47 0.47
C LYS A 29 -2.28 -16.54 0.26
N SER A 30 -3.08 -16.07 1.23
CA SER A 30 -4.52 -15.92 1.08
C SER A 30 -4.88 -14.58 0.44
N ALA A 31 -4.07 -13.55 0.67
CA ALA A 31 -4.18 -12.26 0.01
C ALA A 31 -3.27 -12.21 -1.23
N THR A 32 -3.62 -11.32 -2.15
CA THR A 32 -2.72 -10.87 -3.22
C THR A 32 -1.95 -9.66 -2.73
N ILE A 33 -0.63 -9.67 -2.86
CA ILE A 33 0.23 -8.56 -2.45
C ILE A 33 0.91 -7.94 -3.68
N LEU A 34 0.73 -6.63 -3.85
CA LEU A 34 1.51 -5.82 -4.79
C LEU A 34 2.44 -4.90 -4.01
N GLN A 35 3.75 -5.00 -4.25
CA GLN A 35 4.74 -4.12 -3.66
C GLN A 35 5.31 -3.16 -4.70
N ARG A 36 5.41 -1.88 -4.34
CA ARG A 36 5.97 -0.83 -5.21
C ARG A 36 7.05 -0.06 -4.48
N GLU A 37 8.21 -0.03 -5.09
CA GLU A 37 9.32 0.80 -4.63
C GLU A 37 9.32 2.17 -5.32
N VAL A 38 9.46 3.24 -4.54
CA VAL A 38 9.64 4.59 -5.05
C VAL A 38 11.04 4.71 -5.68
N GLY A 39 11.10 5.33 -6.86
CA GLY A 39 12.32 5.41 -7.66
C GLY A 39 12.45 4.29 -8.69
N MET A 40 11.89 3.09 -8.41
CA MET A 40 11.86 1.97 -9.35
C MET A 40 10.49 1.79 -10.03
N ASP A 41 9.43 1.57 -9.26
CA ASP A 41 8.09 1.25 -9.77
C ASP A 41 7.18 2.48 -9.88
N THR A 42 7.49 3.53 -9.13
CA THR A 42 6.78 4.80 -9.11
C THR A 42 7.74 5.97 -8.93
N LYS A 43 7.31 7.19 -9.26
CA LYS A 43 8.12 8.39 -9.08
C LYS A 43 7.99 9.04 -7.70
N SER A 44 6.90 8.75 -6.98
CA SER A 44 6.64 9.30 -5.64
C SER A 44 5.51 8.55 -4.94
N PHE A 45 5.42 8.69 -3.61
CA PHE A 45 4.33 8.16 -2.78
C PHE A 45 2.97 8.65 -3.26
N ALA A 46 2.77 9.96 -3.39
CA ALA A 46 1.49 10.52 -3.84
C ALA A 46 1.06 10.01 -5.23
N LYS A 47 2.00 9.79 -6.17
CA LYS A 47 1.69 9.22 -7.47
C LYS A 47 1.30 7.74 -7.38
N ALA A 48 2.01 6.96 -6.57
CA ALA A 48 1.66 5.56 -6.36
C ALA A 48 0.32 5.42 -5.65
N LEU A 49 0.06 6.21 -4.61
CA LEU A 49 -1.17 6.15 -3.83
C LEU A 49 -2.40 6.52 -4.67
N ARG A 50 -2.32 7.58 -5.49
CA ARG A 50 -3.38 7.90 -6.47
C ARG A 50 -3.63 6.79 -7.48
N SER A 51 -2.58 6.07 -7.87
CA SER A 51 -2.72 4.95 -8.80
C SER A 51 -3.33 3.74 -8.10
N ALA A 52 -2.92 3.47 -6.85
CA ALA A 52 -3.42 2.39 -6.01
C ALA A 52 -4.93 2.45 -5.87
N LEU A 53 -5.54 3.62 -5.66
CA LEU A 53 -7.00 3.77 -5.55
C LEU A 53 -7.81 3.33 -6.77
N ARG A 54 -7.16 3.09 -7.92
CA ARG A 54 -7.80 2.53 -9.13
C ARG A 54 -7.46 1.06 -9.37
N GLN A 55 -6.69 0.45 -8.48
CA GLN A 55 -6.29 -0.96 -8.55
C GLN A 55 -7.14 -1.85 -7.64
N ASP A 56 -8.26 -1.34 -7.12
CA ASP A 56 -9.15 -2.08 -6.22
C ASP A 56 -8.42 -2.68 -4.99
N PRO A 57 -7.61 -1.90 -4.23
CA PRO A 57 -6.97 -2.39 -3.02
C PRO A 57 -7.97 -2.43 -1.87
N ASP A 58 -7.83 -3.39 -0.97
CA ASP A 58 -8.51 -3.39 0.33
C ASP A 58 -7.64 -2.74 1.41
N VAL A 59 -6.32 -2.97 1.32
CA VAL A 59 -5.33 -2.51 2.30
C VAL A 59 -4.20 -1.81 1.56
N ILE A 60 -3.78 -0.64 2.05
CA ILE A 60 -2.69 0.15 1.48
C ILE A 60 -1.66 0.46 2.57
N LEU A 61 -0.45 -0.11 2.47
CA LEU A 61 0.67 0.29 3.32
C LEU A 61 1.42 1.46 2.67
N ILE A 62 1.62 2.54 3.43
CA ILE A 62 2.42 3.69 3.02
C ILE A 62 3.67 3.74 3.91
N GLY A 63 4.85 3.55 3.33
CA GLY A 63 6.12 3.51 4.06
C GLY A 63 6.45 4.81 4.79
N GLU A 64 6.11 5.96 4.21
CA GLU A 64 6.22 7.25 4.90
C GLU A 64 5.19 8.29 4.44
N MET A 65 4.89 9.23 5.34
CA MET A 65 3.93 10.32 5.13
C MET A 65 4.58 11.68 5.43
N ARG A 66 5.64 12.04 4.70
CA ARG A 66 6.32 13.33 4.90
C ARG A 66 5.63 14.50 4.22
N ASP A 67 5.05 14.24 3.06
CA ASP A 67 4.47 15.27 2.21
C ASP A 67 2.96 15.40 2.43
N LEU A 68 2.48 16.65 2.46
CA LEU A 68 1.08 16.98 2.72
C LEU A 68 0.12 16.38 1.68
N GLU A 69 0.55 16.27 0.42
CA GLU A 69 -0.25 15.65 -0.63
C GLU A 69 -0.49 14.17 -0.33
N THR A 70 0.57 13.45 0.08
CA THR A 70 0.48 12.03 0.44
C THR A 70 -0.48 11.81 1.61
N ILE A 71 -0.37 12.61 2.67
CA ILE A 71 -1.25 12.56 3.84
C ILE A 71 -2.71 12.77 3.44
N LYS A 72 -3.00 13.79 2.62
CA LYS A 72 -4.37 14.09 2.18
C LYS A 72 -4.98 12.92 1.41
N ILE A 73 -4.23 12.33 0.48
CA ILE A 73 -4.71 11.20 -0.31
C ILE A 73 -4.91 9.98 0.60
N ALA A 74 -4.02 9.74 1.57
CA ALA A 74 -4.14 8.65 2.54
C ALA A 74 -5.41 8.77 3.38
N LEU A 75 -5.72 9.99 3.85
CA LEU A 75 -6.97 10.27 4.58
C LEU A 75 -8.20 10.01 3.70
N THR A 76 -8.21 10.48 2.46
CA THR A 76 -9.31 10.20 1.52
C THR A 76 -9.46 8.70 1.24
N ALA A 77 -8.37 7.96 1.13
CA ALA A 77 -8.38 6.52 0.98
C ALA A 77 -9.04 5.83 2.19
N ALA A 78 -8.65 6.23 3.40
CA ALA A 78 -9.23 5.73 4.64
C ALA A 78 -10.73 6.07 4.77
N GLU A 79 -11.13 7.29 4.40
CA GLU A 79 -12.54 7.73 4.40
C GLU A 79 -13.41 6.94 3.42
N THR A 80 -12.82 6.42 2.34
CA THR A 80 -13.53 5.64 1.32
C THR A 80 -13.55 4.14 1.60
N GLY A 81 -13.09 3.71 2.79
CA GLY A 81 -13.22 2.33 3.28
C GLY A 81 -11.98 1.45 3.11
N HIS A 82 -10.85 2.02 2.67
CA HIS A 82 -9.58 1.30 2.59
C HIS A 82 -8.93 1.27 3.97
N LEU A 83 -8.30 0.15 4.33
CA LEU A 83 -7.39 0.12 5.48
C LEU A 83 -6.04 0.71 5.03
N VAL A 84 -5.67 1.86 5.59
CA VAL A 84 -4.41 2.56 5.28
C VAL A 84 -3.50 2.55 6.50
#